data_AF-A0A2S2NV60-F1
#
_entry.id   AF-A0A2S2NV60-F1
#
_cell.length_a   1.000
_cell.length_b   1.000
_cell.length_c   1.000
_cell.angle_alpha   90.00
_cell.angle_beta   90.00
_cell.angle_gamma   90.00
#
_symmetry.space_group_name_H-M   'P 1'
#
loop_
_entity.id
_entity.type
_entity.pdbx_description
1 polymer ?
#
loop_
_entity_poly.entity_id
_entity_poly.type
_entity_poly.pdbx_seq_one_letter_code
_entity_poly.pdbx_strand_id
1 'polypeptide(L)'
;MEKKGKNTSQKKNLAKMQTIKLNDCKAVILKLVDELLDATSMMSNSPSIKEQWSIHLVIVNLLSKINQFEAEFDLKPLSQRNDQSIEKLTKWAIKNGAILNGVEIHQFENYAYGMKATKDIAVGDKLVTVPRALMMTEENIPSSPLWKLHSQDMMLRNMPNVALAIFILVESLRKDKKSFWHSYLTTLPVTYSTPVYFDVADLEALKGSPAFGIICSFNKF
;
A
#
# COMPACT_ATOMS: atom_id res chain seq x y z
N MET A 1 -38.01 7.56 -40.78
CA MET A 1 -38.64 7.59 -39.44
C MET A 1 -38.78 6.14 -38.98
N GLU A 2 -38.43 5.64 -37.80
CA GLU A 2 -37.86 6.13 -36.54
C GLU A 2 -37.55 4.86 -35.72
N LYS A 3 -36.29 4.39 -35.62
CA LYS A 3 -35.90 3.38 -34.60
C LYS A 3 -34.41 3.52 -34.21
N LYS A 4 -34.00 4.69 -33.73
CA LYS A 4 -32.67 4.90 -33.10
C LYS A 4 -32.72 5.54 -31.70
N GLY A 5 -33.91 5.78 -31.13
CA GLY A 5 -34.07 6.55 -29.89
C GLY A 5 -34.11 5.80 -28.54
N LYS A 6 -34.29 4.47 -28.50
CA LYS A 6 -34.59 3.77 -27.22
C LYS A 6 -33.38 3.15 -26.48
N ASN A 7 -32.31 2.72 -27.17
CA ASN A 7 -31.17 2.05 -26.53
C ASN A 7 -30.19 3.00 -25.80
N THR A 8 -30.17 4.28 -26.16
CA THR A 8 -29.26 5.27 -25.56
C THR A 8 -29.75 5.77 -24.19
N SER A 9 -31.07 5.75 -23.95
CA SER A 9 -31.67 6.21 -22.70
C SER A 9 -31.56 5.17 -21.57
N GLN A 10 -31.65 3.87 -21.87
CA GLN A 10 -31.49 2.81 -20.87
C GLN A 10 -30.04 2.65 -20.37
N LYS A 11 -29.04 2.74 -21.25
CA LYS A 11 -27.61 2.77 -20.84
C LYS A 11 -27.26 4.02 -20.02
N LYS A 12 -27.83 5.18 -20.36
CA LYS A 12 -27.68 6.41 -19.56
C LYS A 12 -28.33 6.30 -18.18
N ASN A 13 -29.46 5.60 -18.06
CA ASN A 13 -30.12 5.40 -16.77
C ASN A 13 -29.39 4.38 -15.88
N LEU A 14 -28.82 3.31 -16.44
CA LEU A 14 -27.97 2.37 -15.69
C LEU A 14 -26.68 3.02 -15.20
N ALA A 15 -26.01 3.79 -16.06
CA ALA A 15 -24.80 4.54 -15.70
C ALA A 15 -25.13 5.62 -14.64
N LYS A 16 -26.27 6.31 -14.77
CA LYS A 16 -26.75 7.27 -13.76
C LYS A 16 -27.07 6.61 -12.41
N MET A 17 -27.75 5.45 -12.41
CA MET A 17 -28.03 4.69 -11.18
C MET A 17 -26.76 4.15 -10.53
N GLN A 18 -25.78 3.70 -11.32
CA GLN A 18 -24.46 3.30 -10.81
C GLN A 18 -23.70 4.50 -10.22
N THR A 19 -23.74 5.67 -10.85
CA THR A 19 -23.10 6.88 -10.29
C THR A 19 -23.80 7.41 -9.05
N ILE A 20 -25.13 7.25 -8.92
CA ILE A 20 -25.87 7.64 -7.72
C ILE A 20 -25.51 6.73 -6.55
N LYS A 21 -25.54 5.40 -6.75
CA LYS A 21 -25.08 4.43 -5.74
C LYS A 21 -23.63 4.67 -5.30
N LEU A 22 -22.75 5.01 -6.24
CA LEU A 22 -21.35 5.31 -5.97
C LEU A 22 -21.17 6.58 -5.13
N ASN A 23 -22.00 7.60 -5.35
CA ASN A 23 -21.95 8.84 -4.57
C ASN A 23 -22.49 8.65 -3.16
N ASP A 24 -23.54 7.85 -2.99
CA ASP A 24 -24.08 7.49 -1.68
C ASP A 24 -23.06 6.67 -0.88
N CYS A 25 -22.37 5.72 -1.52
CA CYS A 25 -21.29 4.95 -0.88
C CYS A 25 -20.11 5.84 -0.46
N LYS A 26 -19.71 6.81 -1.29
CA LYS A 26 -18.65 7.77 -0.93
C LYS A 26 -19.00 8.61 0.29
N ALA A 27 -20.25 9.09 0.40
CA ALA A 27 -20.69 9.86 1.55
C ALA A 27 -20.67 9.03 2.84
N VAL A 28 -21.04 7.75 2.76
CA VAL A 28 -20.95 6.81 3.89
C VAL A 28 -19.50 6.56 4.28
N ILE A 29 -18.60 6.33 3.30
CA ILE A 29 -17.17 6.14 3.57
C ILE A 29 -16.56 7.38 4.23
N LEU A 30 -16.85 8.58 3.73
CA LEU A 30 -16.33 9.83 4.33
C LEU A 30 -16.75 9.95 5.80
N LYS A 31 -18.02 9.66 6.10
CA LYS A 31 -18.49 9.66 7.50
C LYS A 31 -17.75 8.64 8.37
N LEU A 32 -17.52 7.43 7.86
CA LEU A 32 -16.77 6.39 8.59
C LEU A 32 -15.30 6.78 8.78
N VAL A 33 -14.70 7.49 7.83
CA VAL A 33 -13.33 8.01 7.93
C VAL A 33 -13.25 9.13 8.97
N ASP A 34 -14.24 10.01 9.05
CA ASP A 34 -14.33 11.04 10.10
C ASP A 34 -14.44 10.38 11.49
N GLU A 35 -15.32 9.39 11.64
CA GLU A 35 -15.45 8.61 12.90
C GLU A 35 -14.15 7.88 13.26
N LEU A 36 -13.41 7.38 12.27
CA LEU A 36 -12.11 6.74 12.46
C LEU A 36 -11.05 7.74 12.93
N LEU A 37 -11.02 8.94 12.34
CA LEU A 37 -10.09 10.02 12.72
C LEU A 37 -10.34 10.49 14.15
N ASP A 38 -11.60 10.60 14.56
CA ASP A 38 -11.96 10.93 15.94
C ASP A 38 -11.47 9.82 16.90
N ALA A 39 -11.71 8.56 16.56
CA ALA A 39 -11.30 7.42 17.39
C ALA A 39 -9.77 7.32 17.55
N THR A 40 -8.99 7.54 16.48
CA THR A 40 -7.52 7.53 16.54
C THR A 40 -6.99 8.72 17.35
N SER A 41 -7.61 9.89 17.22
CA SER A 41 -7.27 11.08 18.01
C SER A 41 -7.51 10.86 19.51
N MET A 42 -8.59 10.16 19.89
CA MET A 42 -8.85 9.80 21.29
C MET A 42 -7.84 8.78 21.83
N MET A 43 -7.37 7.84 21.00
CA MET A 43 -6.38 6.82 21.38
C MET A 43 -5.04 7.45 21.82
N SER A 44 -4.59 8.49 21.12
CA SER A 44 -3.33 9.19 21.43
C SER A 44 -3.32 9.84 22.82
N ASN A 45 -4.51 10.25 23.28
CA ASN A 45 -4.71 10.94 24.56
C ASN A 45 -5.00 10.01 25.75
N SER A 46 -5.30 8.72 25.53
CA SER A 46 -5.61 7.79 26.61
C SER A 46 -4.34 7.24 27.29
N PRO A 47 -4.24 7.31 28.64
CA PRO A 47 -3.08 6.84 29.38
C PRO A 47 -3.13 5.33 29.71
N SER A 48 -4.30 4.68 29.62
CA SER A 48 -4.49 3.30 30.07
C SER A 48 -4.49 2.30 28.92
N ILE A 49 -3.71 1.23 29.04
CA ILE A 49 -3.65 0.12 28.06
C ILE A 49 -5.04 -0.52 27.86
N LYS A 50 -5.86 -0.60 28.92
CA LYS A 50 -7.21 -1.17 28.83
C LYS A 50 -8.14 -0.30 27.98
N GLU A 51 -8.03 1.01 28.11
CA GLU A 51 -8.80 1.96 27.31
C GLU A 51 -8.31 1.98 25.86
N GLN A 52 -6.99 1.97 25.65
CA GLN A 52 -6.38 1.85 24.32
C GLN A 52 -6.85 0.58 23.59
N TRP A 53 -6.94 -0.56 24.30
CA TRP A 53 -7.47 -1.80 23.72
C TRP A 53 -8.95 -1.68 23.32
N SER A 54 -9.79 -1.08 24.16
CA SER A 54 -11.20 -0.85 23.83
C SER A 54 -11.35 0.05 22.61
N ILE A 55 -10.56 1.13 22.52
CA ILE A 55 -10.54 2.03 21.35
C ILE A 55 -10.03 1.28 20.10
N HIS A 56 -9.00 0.44 20.24
CA HIS A 56 -8.47 -0.38 19.15
C HIS A 56 -9.54 -1.30 18.55
N LEU A 57 -10.39 -1.93 19.38
CA LEU A 57 -11.50 -2.75 18.89
C LEU A 57 -12.52 -1.93 18.08
N VAL A 58 -12.79 -0.68 18.48
CA VAL A 58 -13.64 0.24 17.71
C VAL A 58 -13.00 0.57 16.37
N ILE A 59 -11.69 0.88 16.35
CA ILE A 59 -10.92 1.16 15.13
C ILE A 59 -10.98 -0.04 14.17
N VAL A 60 -10.74 -1.26 14.66
CA VAL A 60 -10.78 -2.48 13.82
C VAL A 60 -12.18 -2.69 13.23
N ASN A 61 -13.24 -2.44 14.00
CA ASN A 61 -14.63 -2.55 13.51
C ASN A 61 -14.92 -1.51 12.41
N LEU A 62 -14.50 -0.26 12.61
CA LEU A 62 -14.63 0.80 11.61
C LEU A 62 -13.86 0.46 10.33
N LEU A 63 -12.61 0.00 10.44
CA LEU A 63 -11.80 -0.44 9.30
C LEU A 63 -12.44 -1.62 8.56
N SER A 64 -12.98 -2.61 9.28
CA SER A 64 -13.70 -3.73 8.66
C SER A 64 -14.91 -3.26 7.84
N LYS A 65 -15.65 -2.26 8.32
CA LYS A 65 -16.78 -1.68 7.58
C LYS A 65 -16.29 -0.93 6.34
N ILE A 66 -15.27 -0.10 6.48
CA ILE A 66 -14.67 0.63 5.36
C ILE A 66 -14.20 -0.36 4.28
N ASN A 67 -13.47 -1.41 4.66
CA ASN A 67 -13.00 -2.43 3.73
C ASN A 67 -14.14 -3.15 2.98
N GLN A 68 -15.30 -3.38 3.63
CA GLN A 68 -16.46 -3.98 2.97
C GLN A 68 -17.05 -3.07 1.89
N PHE A 69 -17.12 -1.75 2.15
CA PHE A 69 -17.56 -0.79 1.14
C PHE A 69 -16.50 -0.56 0.06
N GLU A 70 -15.22 -0.57 0.42
CA GLU A 70 -14.11 -0.42 -0.52
C GLU A 70 -13.96 -1.63 -1.45
N ALA A 71 -14.37 -2.83 -1.02
CA ALA A 71 -14.40 -4.02 -1.87
C ALA A 71 -15.31 -3.88 -3.11
N GLU A 72 -16.27 -2.95 -3.09
CA GLU A 72 -17.09 -2.61 -4.26
C GLU A 72 -16.30 -1.84 -5.33
N PHE A 73 -15.16 -1.27 -4.97
CA PHE A 73 -14.26 -0.58 -5.88
C PHE A 73 -13.23 -1.61 -6.39
N ASP A 74 -13.17 -1.84 -7.71
CA ASP A 74 -12.25 -2.80 -8.35
C ASP A 74 -10.78 -2.31 -8.32
N LEU A 75 -10.25 -2.10 -7.11
CA LEU A 75 -8.87 -1.74 -6.83
C LEU A 75 -8.02 -3.02 -6.83
N LYS A 76 -7.77 -3.57 -8.02
CA LYS A 76 -6.89 -4.72 -8.15
C LYS A 76 -5.48 -4.32 -7.75
N PRO A 77 -4.81 -5.09 -6.85
CA PRO A 77 -3.42 -4.84 -6.53
C PRO A 77 -2.58 -4.96 -7.80
N LEU A 78 -1.67 -4.00 -8.00
CA LEU A 78 -0.76 -3.99 -9.14
C LEU A 78 0.25 -5.15 -9.08
N SER A 79 0.48 -5.71 -7.89
CA SER A 79 1.41 -6.81 -7.69
C SER A 79 0.93 -8.09 -8.35
N GLN A 80 1.85 -8.69 -9.12
CA GLN A 80 1.72 -10.01 -9.71
C GLN A 80 2.99 -10.79 -9.40
N ARG A 81 3.40 -10.78 -8.13
CA ARG A 81 4.68 -11.35 -7.68
C ARG A 81 4.77 -12.83 -8.04
N ASN A 82 5.52 -13.11 -9.10
CA ASN A 82 5.81 -14.42 -9.66
C ASN A 82 7.16 -14.39 -10.40
N ASP A 83 7.65 -15.54 -10.87
CA ASP A 83 8.96 -15.64 -11.51
C ASP A 83 9.10 -14.73 -12.74
N GLN A 84 8.04 -14.56 -13.52
CA GLN A 84 8.05 -13.67 -14.69
C GLN A 84 8.20 -12.19 -14.29
N SER A 85 7.56 -11.77 -13.20
CA SER A 85 7.68 -10.40 -12.67
C SER A 85 9.09 -10.15 -12.14
N ILE A 86 9.70 -11.14 -11.49
CA ILE A 86 11.07 -11.09 -10.97
C ILE A 86 12.08 -11.04 -12.13
N GLU A 87 11.88 -11.83 -13.18
CA GLU A 87 12.73 -11.76 -14.37
C GLU A 87 12.66 -10.37 -15.03
N LYS A 88 11.45 -9.79 -15.13
CA LYS A 88 11.26 -8.42 -15.63
C LYS A 88 11.96 -7.38 -14.76
N LEU A 89 11.89 -7.52 -13.44
CA LEU A 89 12.61 -6.67 -12.48
C LEU A 89 14.11 -6.76 -12.71
N THR A 90 14.68 -7.96 -12.77
CA THR A 90 16.12 -8.16 -12.97
C THR A 90 16.59 -7.56 -14.29
N LYS A 91 15.86 -7.81 -15.40
CA LYS A 91 16.18 -7.21 -16.71
C LYS A 91 16.10 -5.68 -16.68
N TRP A 92 15.08 -5.12 -16.04
CA TRP A 92 14.91 -3.67 -15.90
C TRP A 92 16.04 -3.06 -15.05
N ALA A 93 16.41 -3.69 -13.94
CA ALA A 93 17.46 -3.21 -13.07
C ALA A 93 18.81 -3.18 -13.79
N ILE A 94 19.19 -4.29 -14.44
CA ILE A 94 20.45 -4.40 -15.20
C ILE A 94 20.50 -3.37 -16.33
N LYS A 95 19.40 -3.20 -17.08
CA LYS A 95 19.30 -2.20 -18.16
C LYS A 95 19.57 -0.78 -17.67
N ASN A 96 19.24 -0.47 -16.41
CA ASN A 96 19.44 0.84 -15.80
C ASN A 96 20.72 0.92 -14.94
N GLY A 97 21.66 -0.01 -15.14
CA GLY A 97 22.99 0.03 -14.53
C GLY A 97 23.12 -0.69 -13.19
N ALA A 98 22.12 -1.48 -12.78
CA ALA A 98 22.31 -2.39 -11.65
C ALA A 98 23.26 -3.53 -12.02
N ILE A 99 24.08 -3.94 -11.06
CA ILE A 99 25.04 -5.04 -11.22
C ILE A 99 24.66 -6.13 -10.24
N LEU A 100 24.51 -7.35 -10.74
CA LEU A 100 24.28 -8.57 -9.96
C LEU A 100 25.43 -9.54 -10.27
N ASN A 101 26.26 -9.82 -9.28
CA ASN A 101 27.47 -10.62 -9.42
C ASN A 101 27.35 -11.91 -8.64
N GLY A 102 27.13 -13.02 -9.34
CA GLY A 102 27.08 -14.34 -8.70
C GLY A 102 25.86 -14.55 -7.79
N VAL A 103 24.82 -13.76 -7.99
CA VAL A 103 23.57 -13.86 -7.23
C VAL A 103 22.37 -13.70 -8.16
N GLU A 104 21.29 -14.39 -7.84
CA GLU A 104 20.00 -14.31 -8.52
C GLU A 104 18.86 -14.21 -7.51
N ILE A 105 17.71 -13.69 -7.93
CA ILE A 105 16.51 -13.71 -7.09
C ILE A 105 15.82 -15.06 -7.28
N HIS A 106 15.55 -15.77 -6.19
CA HIS A 106 14.96 -17.10 -6.20
C HIS A 106 13.88 -17.24 -5.13
N GLN A 107 12.87 -18.08 -5.37
CA GLN A 107 11.87 -18.40 -4.37
C GLN A 107 12.37 -19.54 -3.48
N PHE A 108 12.39 -19.29 -2.17
CA PHE A 108 12.72 -20.27 -1.16
C PHE A 108 11.43 -20.77 -0.50
N GLU A 109 11.39 -22.07 -0.24
CA GLU A 109 10.34 -22.66 0.59
C GLU A 109 10.38 -21.99 1.98
N ASN A 110 9.22 -21.58 2.49
CA ASN A 110 9.02 -20.87 3.77
C ASN A 110 9.57 -19.43 3.89
N TYR A 111 10.49 -18.99 3.03
CA TYR A 111 11.09 -17.63 3.10
C TYR A 111 10.67 -16.70 1.95
N ALA A 112 9.80 -17.16 1.05
CA ALA A 112 9.40 -16.45 -0.16
C ALA A 112 10.61 -16.10 -1.05
N TYR A 113 10.57 -15.00 -1.81
CA TYR A 113 11.69 -14.61 -2.68
C TYR A 113 12.83 -13.99 -1.88
N GLY A 114 14.04 -14.49 -2.12
CA GLY A 114 15.30 -13.98 -1.59
C GLY A 114 16.41 -14.00 -2.63
N MET A 115 17.64 -13.79 -2.19
CA MET A 115 18.84 -13.86 -3.04
C MET A 115 19.50 -15.23 -2.90
N LYS A 116 19.79 -15.89 -4.02
CA LYS A 116 20.51 -17.16 -4.11
C LYS A 116 21.87 -16.94 -4.76
N ALA A 117 22.92 -17.50 -4.19
CA ALA A 117 24.25 -17.50 -4.79
C ALA A 117 24.30 -18.47 -5.99
N THR A 118 24.91 -18.04 -7.09
CA THR A 118 25.15 -18.85 -8.30
C THR A 118 26.61 -19.30 -8.43
N LYS A 119 27.48 -18.79 -7.54
CA LYS A 119 28.89 -19.15 -7.41
C LYS A 119 29.33 -18.96 -5.96
N ASP A 120 30.52 -19.45 -5.63
CA ASP A 120 31.13 -19.19 -4.33
C ASP A 120 31.40 -17.69 -4.15
N ILE A 121 31.08 -17.18 -2.96
CA ILE A 121 31.17 -15.77 -2.60
C ILE A 121 32.15 -15.64 -1.44
N ALA A 122 33.17 -14.81 -1.62
CA ALA A 122 34.12 -14.49 -0.55
C ALA A 122 33.65 -13.27 0.27
N VAL A 123 34.13 -13.17 1.51
CA VAL A 123 33.89 -12.01 2.35
C VAL A 123 34.53 -10.77 1.70
N GLY A 124 33.73 -9.73 1.49
CA GLY A 124 34.16 -8.49 0.82
C GLY A 124 33.76 -8.41 -0.66
N ASP A 125 33.21 -9.46 -1.25
CA ASP A 125 32.73 -9.43 -2.63
C ASP A 125 31.53 -8.49 -2.81
N LYS A 126 31.58 -7.69 -3.87
CA LYS A 126 30.48 -6.80 -4.24
C LYS A 126 29.42 -7.55 -5.05
N LEU A 127 28.40 -8.06 -4.34
CA LEU A 127 27.33 -8.88 -4.92
C LEU A 127 26.31 -8.07 -5.72
N VAL A 128 25.87 -6.95 -5.17
CA VAL A 128 24.80 -6.13 -5.75
C VAL A 128 25.23 -4.67 -5.75
N THR A 129 25.06 -3.99 -6.88
CA THR A 129 25.15 -2.53 -6.96
C THR A 129 23.85 -1.99 -7.52
N VAL A 130 23.20 -1.08 -6.79
CA VAL A 130 21.97 -0.41 -7.25
C VAL A 130 22.25 1.08 -7.44
N PRO A 131 22.20 1.60 -8.67
CA PRO A 131 22.30 3.03 -8.93
C PRO A 131 21.19 3.82 -8.22
N ARG A 132 21.53 5.02 -7.75
CA ARG A 132 20.57 5.92 -7.07
C ARG A 132 19.35 6.25 -7.93
N ALA A 133 19.52 6.31 -9.26
CA ALA A 133 18.42 6.55 -10.19
C ALA A 133 17.32 5.47 -10.17
N LEU A 134 17.62 4.25 -9.68
CA LEU A 134 16.63 3.18 -9.53
C LEU A 134 15.87 3.25 -8.20
N MET A 135 16.36 4.01 -7.23
CA MET A 135 15.73 4.12 -5.92
C MET A 135 14.49 5.02 -6.01
N MET A 136 13.47 4.68 -5.21
CA MET A 136 12.33 5.57 -4.97
C MET A 136 12.64 6.37 -3.71
N THR A 137 12.76 7.69 -3.86
CA THR A 137 13.13 8.62 -2.78
C THR A 137 12.21 9.84 -2.79
N GLU A 138 12.23 10.61 -1.71
CA GLU A 138 11.48 11.86 -1.61
C GLU A 138 11.87 12.87 -2.70
N GLU A 139 13.13 12.84 -3.14
CA GLU A 139 13.64 13.70 -4.23
C GLU A 139 12.92 13.47 -5.56
N ASN A 140 12.23 12.34 -5.71
CA ASN A 140 11.44 12.03 -6.91
C ASN A 140 10.02 12.63 -6.85
N ILE A 141 9.53 13.05 -5.68
CA ILE A 141 8.18 13.60 -5.48
C ILE A 141 7.93 14.87 -6.30
N PRO A 142 8.86 15.84 -6.41
CA PRO A 142 8.66 17.05 -7.23
C PRO A 142 8.38 16.76 -8.71
N SER A 143 8.84 15.61 -9.23
CA SER A 143 8.61 15.17 -10.60
C SER A 143 7.30 14.38 -10.79
N SER A 144 6.61 14.08 -9.69
CA SER A 144 5.39 13.28 -9.64
C SER A 144 4.13 14.17 -9.54
N PRO A 145 2.95 13.68 -9.96
CA PRO A 145 1.68 14.37 -9.70
C PRO A 145 1.42 14.71 -8.22
N LEU A 146 2.08 13.98 -7.31
CA LEU A 146 1.99 14.20 -5.86
C LEU A 146 2.53 15.56 -5.39
N TRP A 147 3.41 16.21 -6.17
CA TRP A 147 4.06 17.47 -5.79
C TRP A 147 3.09 18.57 -5.32
N LYS A 148 1.93 18.70 -5.98
CA LYS A 148 0.95 19.74 -5.63
C LYS A 148 0.40 19.54 -4.22
N LEU A 149 0.10 18.30 -3.86
CA LEU A 149 -0.40 17.97 -2.53
C LEU A 149 0.72 18.07 -1.50
N HIS A 150 1.90 17.55 -1.83
CA HIS A 150 3.07 17.61 -0.97
C HIS A 150 3.47 19.04 -0.60
N SER A 151 3.38 20.00 -1.52
CA SER A 151 3.74 21.39 -1.22
C SER A 151 2.73 22.12 -0.33
N GLN A 152 1.47 21.68 -0.31
CA GLN A 152 0.37 22.28 0.43
C GLN A 152 0.16 21.66 1.82
N ASP A 153 0.41 20.36 1.96
CA ASP A 153 0.14 19.61 3.18
C ASP A 153 1.33 19.60 4.14
N MET A 154 1.10 20.01 5.39
CA MET A 154 2.16 20.09 6.41
C MET A 154 2.62 18.71 6.90
N MET A 155 1.74 17.71 6.94
CA MET A 155 2.10 16.36 7.37
C MET A 155 3.02 15.71 6.34
N LEU A 156 2.70 15.81 5.04
CA LEU A 156 3.53 15.22 4.00
C LEU A 156 4.95 15.81 3.96
N ARG A 157 5.10 17.10 4.25
CA ARG A 157 6.41 17.75 4.32
C ARG A 157 7.25 17.34 5.53
N ASN A 158 6.59 17.07 6.65
CA ASN A 158 7.27 16.74 7.92
C ASN A 158 7.46 15.24 8.12
N MET A 159 6.68 14.40 7.41
CA MET A 159 6.69 12.95 7.52
C MET A 159 7.09 12.30 6.18
N PRO A 160 8.40 12.18 5.90
CA PRO A 160 8.88 11.66 4.62
C PRO A 160 8.50 10.19 4.39
N ASN A 161 8.30 9.41 5.46
CA ASN A 161 7.77 8.04 5.40
C ASN A 161 6.34 7.99 4.84
N VAL A 162 5.47 8.90 5.28
CA VAL A 162 4.09 9.01 4.79
C VAL A 162 4.08 9.51 3.35
N ALA A 163 4.89 10.52 3.05
CA ALA A 163 5.05 11.03 1.69
C ALA A 163 5.51 9.95 0.71
N LEU A 164 6.47 9.11 1.11
CA LEU A 164 6.96 7.98 0.31
C LEU A 164 5.88 6.91 0.11
N ALA A 165 5.09 6.59 1.14
CA ALA A 165 3.99 5.64 1.03
C ALA A 165 2.93 6.10 0.03
N ILE A 166 2.54 7.38 0.08
CA ILE A 166 1.60 7.97 -0.90
C ILE A 166 2.24 8.02 -2.29
N PHE A 167 3.54 8.32 -2.39
CA PHE A 167 4.25 8.32 -3.67
C PHE A 167 4.20 6.94 -4.34
N ILE A 168 4.41 5.86 -3.58
CA ILE A 168 4.26 4.48 -4.06
C ILE A 168 2.82 4.23 -4.56
N LEU A 169 1.81 4.66 -3.80
CA LEU A 169 0.40 4.49 -4.19
C LEU A 169 0.08 5.24 -5.48
N VAL A 170 0.48 6.51 -5.58
CA VAL A 170 0.28 7.33 -6.78
C VAL A 170 0.93 6.67 -7.99
N GLU A 171 2.21 6.29 -7.91
CA GLU A 171 2.91 5.64 -9.02
C GLU A 171 2.31 4.27 -9.39
N SER A 172 1.73 3.55 -8.42
CA SER A 172 1.05 2.27 -8.67
C SER A 172 -0.31 2.44 -9.38
N LEU A 173 -1.03 3.53 -9.13
CA LEU A 173 -2.37 3.77 -9.65
C LEU A 173 -2.38 4.60 -10.95
N ARG A 174 -1.21 4.94 -11.49
CA ARG A 174 -1.10 5.68 -12.75
C ARG A 174 -1.69 4.90 -13.93
N LYS A 175 -2.70 5.49 -14.57
CA LYS A 175 -3.40 4.93 -15.75
C LYS A 175 -2.92 5.50 -17.08
N ASP A 176 -2.17 6.60 -17.05
CA ASP A 176 -1.74 7.37 -18.23
C ASP A 176 -0.54 6.71 -18.93
N LYS A 177 0.50 6.38 -18.17
CA LYS A 177 1.76 5.80 -18.65
C LYS A 177 2.29 4.83 -17.60
N LYS A 178 2.95 3.75 -18.04
CA LYS A 178 3.65 2.85 -17.13
C LYS A 178 4.72 3.64 -16.37
N SER A 179 4.65 3.62 -15.04
CA SER A 179 5.65 4.27 -14.18
C SER A 179 7.05 3.72 -14.48
N PHE A 180 8.08 4.55 -14.27
CA PHE A 180 9.47 4.13 -14.40
C PHE A 180 9.78 2.92 -13.48
N TRP A 181 9.22 2.92 -12.27
CA TRP A 181 9.38 1.85 -11.28
C TRP A 181 8.34 0.72 -11.41
N HIS A 182 7.60 0.65 -12.51
CA HIS A 182 6.54 -0.35 -12.67
C HIS A 182 7.02 -1.78 -12.41
N SER A 183 8.18 -2.17 -12.94
CA SER A 183 8.76 -3.51 -12.70
C SER A 183 9.00 -3.78 -11.22
N TYR A 184 9.48 -2.78 -10.47
CA TYR A 184 9.67 -2.89 -9.02
C TYR A 184 8.33 -3.02 -8.29
N LEU A 185 7.38 -2.12 -8.57
CA LEU A 185 6.06 -2.11 -7.93
C LEU A 185 5.27 -3.42 -8.18
N THR A 186 5.39 -4.02 -9.37
CA THR A 186 4.73 -5.31 -9.68
C THR A 186 5.27 -6.50 -8.89
N THR A 187 6.50 -6.39 -8.36
CA THR A 187 7.15 -7.46 -7.59
C THR A 187 6.98 -7.34 -6.09
N LEU A 188 6.39 -6.24 -5.61
CA LEU A 188 6.17 -6.05 -4.18
C LEU A 188 5.23 -7.11 -3.62
N PRO A 189 5.45 -7.60 -2.38
CA PRO A 189 4.50 -8.46 -1.70
C PRO A 189 3.12 -7.78 -1.56
N VAL A 190 2.06 -8.57 -1.70
CA VAL A 190 0.66 -8.11 -1.47
C VAL A 190 0.36 -8.03 0.03
N THR A 191 0.95 -8.94 0.81
CA THR A 191 0.77 -9.05 2.26
C THR A 191 2.11 -9.01 2.97
N TYR A 192 2.08 -8.52 4.21
CA TYR A 192 3.24 -8.43 5.09
C TYR A 192 2.89 -9.04 6.44
N SER A 193 3.89 -9.54 7.17
CA SER A 193 3.72 -10.08 8.53
C SER A 193 3.86 -9.00 9.61
N THR A 194 3.50 -7.75 9.30
CA THR A 194 3.54 -6.67 10.28
C THR A 194 2.29 -6.72 11.18
N PRO A 195 2.35 -6.21 12.43
CA PRO A 195 1.21 -6.26 13.36
C PRO A 195 -0.08 -5.61 12.84
N VAL A 196 0.01 -4.75 11.82
CA VAL A 196 -1.15 -4.12 11.16
C VAL A 196 -2.02 -5.15 10.41
N TYR A 197 -1.45 -6.29 10.01
CA TYR A 197 -2.15 -7.38 9.34
C TYR A 197 -2.62 -8.48 10.29
N PHE A 198 -2.43 -8.33 11.61
CA PHE A 198 -2.82 -9.33 12.58
C PHE A 198 -4.31 -9.24 12.89
N ASP A 199 -4.95 -10.39 13.07
CA ASP A 199 -6.32 -10.44 13.51
C ASP A 199 -6.43 -10.10 15.01
N VAL A 200 -7.63 -9.75 15.45
CA VAL A 200 -7.88 -9.47 16.87
C VAL A 200 -7.43 -10.66 17.74
N ALA A 201 -7.69 -11.90 17.30
CA ALA A 201 -7.27 -13.10 18.02
C ALA A 201 -5.75 -13.21 18.19
N ASP A 202 -4.97 -12.85 17.17
CA ASP A 202 -3.50 -12.84 17.24
C ASP A 202 -3.00 -11.79 18.23
N LEU A 203 -3.64 -10.62 18.24
CA LEU A 203 -3.33 -9.55 19.19
C LEU A 203 -3.73 -9.94 20.63
N GLU A 204 -4.79 -10.72 20.80
CA GLU A 204 -5.18 -11.26 22.11
C GLU A 204 -4.17 -12.27 22.64
N ALA A 205 -3.55 -13.07 21.79
CA ALA A 205 -2.49 -13.98 22.18
C ALA A 205 -1.24 -13.25 22.73
N LEU A 206 -1.06 -11.98 22.36
CA LEU A 206 0.04 -11.15 22.87
C LEU A 206 -0.25 -10.54 24.24
N LYS A 207 -1.49 -10.62 24.76
CA LYS A 207 -1.85 -10.06 26.08
C LYS A 207 -0.96 -10.66 27.18
N GLY A 208 -0.40 -9.78 28.01
CA GLY A 208 0.55 -10.16 29.07
C GLY A 208 2.02 -10.11 28.66
N SER A 209 2.31 -9.92 27.36
CA SER A 209 3.67 -9.64 26.88
C SER A 209 3.97 -8.13 26.85
N PRO A 210 5.25 -7.72 26.92
CA PRO A 210 5.63 -6.32 26.70
C PRO A 210 5.36 -5.84 25.26
N ALA A 211 5.29 -6.77 24.29
CA ALA A 211 5.00 -6.44 22.90
C ALA A 211 3.57 -5.91 22.70
N PHE A 212 2.61 -6.36 23.53
CA PHE A 212 1.24 -5.88 23.47
C PHE A 212 1.10 -4.38 23.74
N GLY A 213 1.85 -3.87 24.74
CA GLY A 213 1.89 -2.44 25.04
C GLY A 213 2.46 -1.63 23.87
N ILE A 214 3.50 -2.14 23.23
CA ILE A 214 4.12 -1.50 22.06
C ILE A 214 3.12 -1.43 20.91
N ILE A 215 2.44 -2.53 20.58
CA ILE A 215 1.46 -2.56 19.48
C ILE A 215 0.29 -1.63 19.73
N CYS A 216 -0.25 -1.59 20.96
CA CYS A 216 -1.30 -0.65 21.33
C CYS A 216 -0.82 0.81 21.22
N SER A 217 0.45 1.08 21.53
CA SER A 217 1.04 2.41 21.39
C SER A 217 1.48 2.77 19.97
N PHE A 218 1.68 1.79 19.09
CA PHE A 218 2.21 1.96 17.73
C PHE A 218 1.25 2.72 16.81
N ASN A 219 -0.04 2.79 17.17
CA ASN A 219 -1.03 3.62 16.49
C ASN A 219 -0.97 5.11 16.88
N LYS A 220 0.01 5.52 17.70
CA LYS A 220 0.38 6.93 17.89
C LYS A 220 1.35 7.35 16.78
N PHE A 221 0.81 7.60 15.59
CA PHE A 221 1.51 8.37 14.56
C PHE A 221 1.15 9.85 14.67
#